data_AF-A0A382YVD0-F1
#
_entry.id   AF-A0A382YVD0-F1
#
_cell.length_a   1.000
_cell.length_b   1.000
_cell.length_c   1.000
_cell.angle_alpha   90.00
_cell.angle_beta   90.00
_cell.angle_gamma   90.00
#
_symmetry.space_group_name_H-M   'P 1'
#
loop_
_entity.id
_entity.type
_entity.pdbx_description
1 polymer ?
#
loop_
_entity_poly.entity_id
_entity_poly.type
_entity_poly.pdbx_seq_one_letter_code
_entity_poly.pdbx_strand_id
1 'polypeptide(L)'
;MLADSCEATVRANQPLSNEQIETVVDEIFAERISEGQLDECDLSMSQLRVVAESFKSTLQAVHHPRIEYPESRREELQRSADA
;
A
#
# COMPACT_ATOMS: atom_id res chain seq x y z
N MET A 1 10.33 3.17 -10.62
CA MET A 1 10.48 4.18 -9.55
C MET A 1 9.91 3.61 -8.25
N LEU A 2 10.61 3.71 -7.11
CA LEU A 2 10.20 3.02 -5.86
C LEU A 2 8.83 3.47 -5.33
N ALA A 3 8.63 4.78 -5.12
CA ALA A 3 7.41 5.30 -4.49
C ALA A 3 6.16 5.08 -5.34
N ASP A 4 6.29 5.35 -6.64
CA ASP A 4 5.24 5.12 -7.63
C ASP A 4 4.81 3.65 -7.66
N SER A 5 5.76 2.72 -7.71
CA SER A 5 5.43 1.29 -7.72
C SER A 5 4.81 0.81 -6.41
N CYS A 6 5.26 1.34 -5.26
CA CYS A 6 4.65 1.00 -3.97
C CYS A 6 3.21 1.52 -3.87
N GLU A 7 2.96 2.79 -4.22
CA GLU A 7 1.61 3.38 -4.23
C GLU A 7 0.69 2.63 -5.18
N ALA A 8 1.14 2.41 -6.42
CA ALA A 8 0.33 1.76 -7.43
C ALA A 8 -0.05 0.34 -7.02
N THR A 9 0.90 -0.42 -6.45
CA THR A 9 0.66 -1.79 -6.00
C THR A 9 -0.27 -1.84 -4.78
N VAL A 10 -0.03 -0.99 -3.78
CA VAL A 10 -0.92 -0.90 -2.60
C VAL A 10 -2.34 -0.49 -3.01
N ARG A 11 -2.47 0.51 -3.89
CA ARG A 11 -3.77 0.97 -4.41
C ARG A 11 -4.49 -0.10 -5.21
N ALA A 12 -3.77 -0.89 -6.01
CA ALA A 12 -4.35 -1.97 -6.81
C ALA A 12 -4.75 -3.18 -5.95
N ASN A 13 -3.91 -3.59 -4.99
CA ASN A 13 -4.12 -4.79 -4.19
C ASN A 13 -5.09 -4.61 -3.02
N GLN A 14 -5.34 -3.37 -2.58
CA GLN A 14 -6.24 -3.03 -1.47
C GLN A 14 -5.96 -3.88 -0.21
N PRO A 15 -4.74 -3.85 0.34
CA PRO A 15 -4.38 -4.65 1.50
C PRO A 15 -5.29 -4.39 2.70
N LEU A 16 -5.65 -5.46 3.40
CA LEU A 16 -6.53 -5.42 4.57
C LEU A 16 -5.76 -5.23 5.88
N SER A 17 -4.44 -5.35 5.87
CA SER A 17 -3.58 -5.18 7.04
C SER A 17 -2.31 -4.38 6.77
N ASN A 18 -1.75 -3.80 7.83
CA ASN A 18 -0.46 -3.09 7.78
C ASN A 18 0.68 -4.02 7.37
N GLU A 19 0.65 -5.29 7.80
CA GLU A 19 1.66 -6.30 7.46
C GLU A 19 1.68 -6.61 5.95
N GLN A 20 0.52 -6.58 5.29
CA GLN A 20 0.44 -6.71 3.84
C GLN A 20 1.07 -5.51 3.12
N ILE A 21 0.90 -4.29 3.67
CA ILE A 21 1.57 -3.09 3.14
C ILE A 21 3.09 -3.21 3.29
N GLU A 22 3.57 -3.67 4.45
CA GLU A 22 5.02 -3.87 4.68
C GLU A 22 5.61 -4.88 3.69
N THR A 23 4.92 -6.00 3.49
CA THR A 23 5.32 -7.03 2.53
C THR A 23 5.43 -6.46 1.12
N VAL A 24 4.44 -5.69 0.66
CA VAL A 24 4.49 -5.05 -0.67
C VAL A 24 5.68 -4.12 -0.81
N VAL A 25 5.98 -3.30 0.20
CA VAL A 25 7.13 -2.39 0.16
C VAL A 25 8.43 -3.19 0.11
N ASP A 26 8.58 -4.21 0.96
CA ASP A 26 9.80 -5.01 1.02
C ASP A 26 10.04 -5.80 -0.27
N GLU A 27 8.99 -6.36 -0.88
CA GLU A 27 9.06 -7.05 -2.18
C GLU A 27 9.54 -6.13 -3.30
N ILE A 28 8.98 -4.92 -3.41
CA ILE A 28 9.37 -3.95 -4.44
C ILE A 28 10.83 -3.51 -4.24
N PHE A 29 11.25 -3.24 -3.00
CA PHE A 29 12.63 -2.87 -2.73
C PHE A 29 13.59 -4.02 -3.08
N ALA A 30 13.25 -5.26 -2.69
CA ALA A 30 14.05 -6.44 -3.00
C ALA A 30 14.17 -6.65 -4.51
N GLU A 31 13.06 -6.54 -5.25
CA GLU A 31 13.05 -6.61 -6.72
C GLU A 31 14.02 -5.61 -7.33
N ARG A 32 13.91 -4.32 -6.97
CA ARG A 32 14.76 -3.26 -7.55
C ARG A 32 16.25 -3.42 -7.24
N ILE A 33 16.56 -3.89 -6.03
CA ILE A 33 17.93 -4.19 -5.64
C ILE A 33 18.44 -5.39 -6.44
N SER A 34 17.64 -6.45 -6.59
CA SER A 34 18.04 -7.66 -7.32
C SER A 34 18.27 -7.42 -8.80
N GLU A 35 17.56 -6.44 -9.38
CA GLU A 35 17.72 -6.02 -10.78
C GLU A 35 18.86 -5.01 -10.99
N GLY A 36 19.57 -4.61 -9.94
CA GLY A 36 20.66 -3.64 -10.03
C GLY A 36 20.20 -2.20 -10.36
N GLN A 37 18.90 -1.88 -10.20
CA GLN A 37 18.36 -0.57 -10.55
C GLN A 37 18.92 0.58 -9.70
N LEU A 38 19.65 0.28 -8.62
CA LEU A 38 20.23 1.24 -7.70
C LEU A 38 21.77 1.23 -7.71
N ASP A 39 22.41 0.49 -8.63
CA ASP A 39 23.86 0.29 -8.65
C ASP A 39 24.66 1.57 -8.89
N GLU A 40 24.07 2.55 -9.58
CA GLU A 40 24.67 3.86 -9.87
C GLU A 40 24.29 4.94 -8.83
N CYS A 41 23.71 4.54 -7.69
CA CYS A 41 23.28 5.45 -6.64
C CYS A 41 24.21 5.35 -5.41
N ASP A 42 24.57 6.48 -4.80
CA ASP A 42 25.34 6.53 -3.55
C ASP A 42 24.45 6.27 -2.31
N LEU A 43 23.72 5.15 -2.32
CA LEU A 43 22.86 4.73 -1.21
C LEU A 43 23.38 3.45 -0.57
N SER A 44 23.62 3.51 0.74
CA SER A 44 23.91 2.33 1.53
C SER A 44 22.64 1.53 1.85
N MET A 45 22.81 0.23 2.13
CA MET A 45 21.71 -0.64 2.56
C MET A 45 21.00 -0.14 3.83
N SER A 46 21.70 0.53 4.75
CA SER A 46 21.07 1.12 5.94
C SER A 46 20.19 2.31 5.58
N GLN A 47 20.61 3.16 4.64
CA GLN A 47 19.78 4.25 4.13
C GLN A 47 18.55 3.71 3.40
N LEU A 48 18.70 2.66 2.59
CA LEU A 48 17.57 2.03 1.91
C LEU A 48 16.53 1.47 2.90
N ARG A 49 16.97 0.89 4.02
CA ARG A 49 16.05 0.48 5.09
C ARG A 49 15.29 1.65 5.68
N VAL A 50 15.96 2.77 5.97
CA VAL A 50 15.29 3.98 6.48
C VAL A 50 14.26 4.50 5.49
N VAL A 51 14.58 4.49 4.19
CA VAL A 51 13.63 4.87 3.13
C VAL A 51 12.44 3.92 3.08
N ALA A 52 12.67 2.60 3.14
CA ALA A 52 11.59 1.60 3.18
C ALA A 52 10.65 1.80 4.38
N GLU A 53 11.20 2.05 5.58
CA GLU A 53 10.40 2.34 6.78
C GLU A 53 9.57 3.62 6.62
N SER A 54 10.12 4.66 5.97
CA SER A 54 9.36 5.87 5.66
C SER A 54 8.20 5.59 4.71
N PHE A 55 8.36 4.68 3.76
CA PHE A 55 7.31 4.29 2.82
C PHE A 55 6.22 3.50 3.53
N LYS A 56 6.60 2.51 4.35
CA LYS A 56 5.67 1.71 5.17
C LYS A 56 4.81 2.62 6.04
N SER A 57 5.44 3.52 6.79
CA SER A 57 4.73 4.47 7.66
C SER A 57 3.77 5.37 6.88
N THR A 58 4.21 5.92 5.75
CA THR A 58 3.37 6.79 4.91
C THR A 58 2.19 6.03 4.32
N LEU A 59 2.43 4.85 3.74
CA LEU A 59 1.40 4.05 3.10
C LEU A 59 0.37 3.53 4.11
N GLN A 60 0.80 3.10 5.29
CA GLN A 60 -0.10 2.71 6.38
C GLN A 60 -0.97 3.89 6.86
N ALA A 61 -0.41 5.12 6.88
CA ALA A 61 -1.14 6.30 7.29
C ALA A 61 -2.20 6.77 6.28
N VAL A 62 -1.93 6.62 4.97
CA VAL A 62 -2.85 7.07 3.91
C VAL A 62 -3.80 5.97 3.44
N HIS A 63 -3.45 4.70 3.62
CA HIS A 63 -4.26 3.57 3.18
C HIS A 63 -5.27 3.18 4.26
N HIS A 64 -6.48 3.71 4.13
CA HIS A 64 -7.63 3.24 4.88
C HIS A 64 -8.47 2.32 3.97
N PRO A 65 -8.56 1.01 4.27
CA PRO A 65 -9.45 0.12 3.55
C PRO A 65 -10.84 0.73 3.51
N ARG A 66 -11.46 0.78 2.32
CA ARG A 66 -12.85 1.21 2.22
C ARG A 66 -13.70 0.27 3.04
N ILE A 67 -14.32 0.80 4.09
CA ILE A 67 -15.22 0.04 4.95
C ILE A 67 -16.50 -0.18 4.14
N GLU A 68 -16.88 -1.44 3.93
CA GLU A 68 -18.19 -1.74 3.36
C GLU A 68 -19.28 -1.33 4.34
N TYR A 69 -20.27 -0.59 3.85
CA TYR A 69 -21.43 -0.27 4.68
C TYR A 69 -22.17 -1.55 5.05
N PRO A 70 -22.59 -1.72 6.32
CA PRO A 70 -23.41 -2.85 6.73
C PRO A 70 -24.62 -3.00 5.82
N GLU A 71 -24.90 -4.22 5.37
CA GLU A 71 -25.98 -4.51 4.40
C GLU A 71 -27.35 -3.99 4.85
N SER A 72 -27.57 -3.87 6.16
CA SER A 72 -28.79 -3.31 6.75
C SER A 72 -29.15 -1.92 6.23
N ARG A 73 -28.17 -1.08 5.88
CA ARG A 73 -28.41 0.27 5.34
C ARG A 73 -28.83 0.24 3.86
N ARG A 74 -28.39 -0.76 3.08
CA ARG A 74 -28.82 -0.91 1.67
C ARG A 74 -30.29 -1.29 1.61
N GLU A 75 -30.73 -2.23 2.44
CA GLU A 75 -32.13 -2.63 2.49
C GLU A 75 -33.07 -1.50 2.94
N GLU A 76 -32.62 -0.65 3.86
CA GLU A 76 -33.38 0.49 4.36
C GLU A 76 -33.59 1.56 3.27
N LEU A 77 -32.54 1.83 2.48
CA LEU A 77 -32.61 2.73 1.33
C LEU A 77 -33.51 2.17 0.21
N GLN A 78 -33.43 0.86 -0.05
CA GLN A 78 -34.28 0.18 -1.03
C GLN A 78 -35.76 0.26 -0.63
N ARG A 79 -36.08 -0.05 0.64
CA ARG A 79 -37.44 0.05 1.18
C ARG A 79 -38.00 1.47 1.14
N SER A 80 -37.15 2.50 1.25
CA SER A 80 -37.57 3.90 1.16
C SER A 80 -37.76 4.42 -0.27
N ALA A 81 -37.16 3.77 -1.27
CA ALA A 81 -37.29 4.15 -2.68
C ALA A 81 -38.49 3.47 -3.35
N ASP A 82 -38.91 2.32 -2.83
CA ASP A 82 -40.06 1.56 -3.31
C ASP A 82 -41.40 1.95 -2.63
N ALA A 83 -41.38 2.92 -1.72
CA ALA A 83 -42.54 3.46 -0.98
C ALA A 83 -42.93 4.86 -1.47
#